data_AF-A0A7S1CHN6-F1
#
_entry.id   AF-A0A7S1CHN6-F1
#
_cell.length_a   1.000
_cell.length_b   1.000
_cell.length_c   1.000
_cell.angle_alpha   90.00
_cell.angle_beta   90.00
_cell.angle_gamma   90.00
#
_symmetry.space_group_name_H-M   'P 1'
#
loop_
_entity.id
_entity.type
_entity.pdbx_description
1 polymer ?
#
loop_
_entity_poly.entity_id
_entity_poly.type
_entity_poly.pdbx_seq_one_letter_code
_entity_poly.pdbx_strand_id
1 'polypeptide(L)'
;GAWVEGAKLVPADCSAYDYFGFSVSISDTTAVIGAFWDDSWSGSAYIQNLRTVLEDARPLTSHKLVAADGNNGDNFGISVSISGATAIVGAPYHDPRGSGSGSAYIFTAADAANLG
;
A
#
# COMPACT_ATOMS: atom_id res chain seq x y z
N GLY A 1 4.79 -1.92 30.63
CA GLY A 1 3.66 -1.33 29.89
C GLY A 1 2.91 -2.45 29.21
N ALA A 2 1.57 -2.44 29.28
CA ALA A 2 0.75 -3.40 28.58
C ALA A 2 0.55 -2.93 27.14
N TRP A 3 0.69 -3.84 26.18
CA TRP A 3 0.29 -3.61 24.80
C TRP A 3 -1.21 -3.87 24.68
N VAL A 4 -1.92 -2.95 24.02
CA VAL A 4 -3.35 -3.08 23.74
C VAL A 4 -3.58 -2.87 22.25
N GLU A 5 -4.55 -3.59 21.68
CA GLU A 5 -4.96 -3.37 20.29
C GLU A 5 -5.61 -1.98 20.18
N GLY A 6 -5.04 -1.11 19.33
CA GLY A 6 -5.58 0.22 19.09
C GLY A 6 -6.67 0.22 18.01
N ALA A 7 -6.38 -0.37 16.85
CA ALA A 7 -7.31 -0.45 15.73
C ALA A 7 -6.96 -1.61 14.78
N LYS A 8 -7.95 -2.02 13.99
CA LYS A 8 -7.80 -2.96 12.88
C LYS A 8 -8.03 -2.23 11.56
N LEU A 9 -7.11 -2.41 10.62
CA LEU A 9 -7.22 -1.84 9.28
C LEU A 9 -7.86 -2.85 8.33
N VAL A 10 -8.91 -2.43 7.62
CA VAL A 10 -9.61 -3.22 6.61
C VAL A 10 -9.92 -2.30 5.42
N PRO A 11 -9.36 -2.54 4.22
CA PRO A 11 -9.72 -1.81 3.01
C PRO A 11 -11.20 -1.95 2.66
N ALA A 12 -11.79 -0.93 2.05
CA ALA A 12 -13.21 -0.96 1.68
C ALA A 12 -13.51 -1.94 0.53
N ASP A 13 -12.52 -2.22 -0.31
CA ASP A 13 -12.55 -3.12 -1.46
C ASP A 13 -11.95 -4.49 -1.16
N CYS A 14 -11.71 -4.83 0.11
CA CYS A 14 -11.11 -6.11 0.46
C CYS A 14 -11.95 -7.29 -0.04
N SER A 15 -11.28 -8.23 -0.70
CA SER A 15 -11.82 -9.45 -1.26
C SER A 15 -11.03 -10.66 -0.78
N ALA A 16 -11.55 -11.85 -1.08
CA ALA A 16 -10.85 -13.09 -0.82
C ALA A 16 -9.53 -13.13 -1.61
N TYR A 17 -8.45 -13.52 -0.94
CA TYR A 17 -7.11 -13.71 -1.50
C TYR A 17 -6.33 -12.44 -1.87
N ASP A 18 -6.79 -11.24 -1.53
CA ASP A 18 -6.01 -10.01 -1.76
C ASP A 18 -4.71 -9.96 -0.94
N TYR A 19 -4.67 -10.73 0.15
CA TYR A 19 -3.55 -10.78 1.10
C TYR A 19 -3.14 -9.39 1.63
N PHE A 20 -4.11 -8.52 1.87
CA PHE A 20 -3.87 -7.26 2.56
C PHE A 20 -3.14 -7.50 3.89
N GLY A 21 -2.05 -6.77 4.10
CA GLY A 21 -1.18 -6.95 5.28
C GLY A 21 0.00 -7.88 5.04
N PHE A 22 0.20 -8.38 3.82
CA PHE A 22 1.35 -9.25 3.49
C PHE A 22 2.70 -8.55 3.72
N SER A 23 2.78 -7.27 3.38
CA SER A 23 3.93 -6.43 3.67
C SER A 23 3.48 -5.13 4.32
N VAL A 24 4.22 -4.65 5.34
CA VAL A 24 3.87 -3.43 6.09
C VAL A 24 5.10 -2.58 6.37
N SER A 25 4.95 -1.26 6.29
CA SER A 25 5.96 -0.29 6.69
C SER A 25 5.27 0.97 7.23
N ILE A 26 5.91 1.69 8.14
CA ILE A 26 5.36 2.90 8.76
C ILE A 26 6.44 3.96 8.91
N SER A 27 6.09 5.21 8.58
CA SER A 27 6.88 6.41 8.89
C SER A 27 5.98 7.42 9.58
N ASP A 28 6.34 7.80 10.81
CA ASP A 28 5.54 8.66 11.69
C ASP A 28 4.10 8.15 11.85
N THR A 29 3.13 8.83 11.22
CA THR A 29 1.71 8.47 11.26
C THR A 29 1.23 7.82 9.97
N THR A 30 2.10 7.58 8.99
CA THR A 30 1.71 7.06 7.68
C THR A 30 2.18 5.62 7.53
N ALA A 31 1.25 4.71 7.34
CA ALA A 31 1.52 3.31 7.04
C ALA A 31 1.34 3.03 5.54
N VAL A 32 2.17 2.13 5.01
CA VAL A 32 2.01 1.50 3.69
C VAL A 32 1.79 0.01 3.92
N ILE A 33 0.73 -0.53 3.31
CA ILE A 33 0.33 -1.93 3.46
C ILE A 33 0.19 -2.55 2.08
N GLY A 34 0.91 -3.63 1.81
CA GLY A 34 0.81 -4.39 0.56
C GLY A 34 -0.31 -5.42 0.57
N ALA A 35 -0.92 -5.63 -0.61
CA ALA A 35 -1.94 -6.62 -0.92
C ALA A 35 -1.65 -7.21 -2.31
N PHE A 36 -0.66 -8.10 -2.37
CA PHE A 36 0.01 -8.45 -3.64
C PHE A 36 -0.84 -9.26 -4.61
N TRP A 37 -1.98 -9.80 -4.20
CA TRP A 37 -2.89 -10.55 -5.08
C TRP A 37 -4.24 -9.86 -5.31
N ASP A 38 -4.39 -8.66 -4.77
CA ASP A 38 -5.52 -7.81 -5.06
C ASP A 38 -5.67 -7.55 -6.57
N ASP A 39 -6.91 -7.40 -7.04
CA ASP A 39 -7.29 -7.14 -8.43
C ASP A 39 -6.66 -8.11 -9.48
N SER A 40 -7.00 -9.40 -9.43
CA SER A 40 -6.55 -10.40 -10.43
C SER A 40 -5.04 -10.60 -10.48
N TRP A 41 -4.38 -10.60 -9.31
CA TRP A 41 -2.93 -10.76 -9.15
C TRP A 41 -2.07 -9.61 -9.70
N SER A 42 -2.67 -8.50 -10.15
CA SER A 42 -1.86 -7.30 -10.43
C SER A 42 -1.23 -6.78 -9.13
N GLY A 43 -1.98 -6.90 -8.03
CA GLY A 43 -1.58 -6.49 -6.70
C GLY A 43 -1.75 -4.98 -6.47
N SER A 44 -1.86 -4.63 -5.19
CA SER A 44 -2.07 -3.26 -4.72
C SER A 44 -1.22 -2.95 -3.50
N ALA A 45 -1.05 -1.68 -3.20
CA ALA A 45 -0.61 -1.20 -1.90
C ALA A 45 -1.55 -0.11 -1.40
N TYR A 46 -1.59 0.12 -0.10
CA TYR A 46 -2.51 1.05 0.54
C TYR A 46 -1.73 1.98 1.45
N ILE A 47 -1.89 3.28 1.26
CA ILE A 47 -1.37 4.30 2.17
C ILE A 47 -2.48 4.75 3.13
N GLN A 48 -2.18 4.73 4.44
CA GLN A 48 -3.12 5.13 5.49
C GLN A 48 -2.44 6.05 6.50
N ASN A 49 -3.04 7.21 6.78
CA ASN A 49 -2.69 7.98 7.96
C ASN A 49 -3.36 7.33 9.20
N LEU A 50 -2.58 6.96 10.21
CA LEU A 50 -3.02 6.27 11.42
C LEU A 50 -3.53 7.22 12.51
N ARG A 51 -3.22 8.53 12.42
CA ARG A 51 -3.73 9.50 13.39
C ARG A 51 -5.25 9.55 13.35
N THR A 52 -5.83 9.56 12.15
CA THR A 52 -7.29 9.55 11.95
C THR A 52 -7.94 8.27 12.45
N VAL A 53 -7.18 7.18 12.53
CA VAL A 53 -7.67 5.87 12.96
C VAL A 53 -7.64 5.74 14.48
N LEU A 54 -6.57 6.21 15.12
CA LEU A 54 -6.34 6.03 16.55
C LEU A 54 -6.98 7.12 17.42
N GLU A 55 -7.15 8.34 16.89
CA GLU A 55 -7.65 9.48 17.68
C GLU A 55 -9.12 9.81 17.37
N ASP A 56 -9.59 9.56 16.14
CA ASP A 56 -10.77 10.23 15.60
C ASP A 56 -11.92 9.28 15.21
N ALA A 57 -11.73 7.95 15.35
CA ALA A 57 -12.69 6.90 14.96
C ALA A 57 -13.32 7.09 13.55
N ARG A 58 -12.60 7.80 12.67
CA ARG A 58 -13.07 8.09 11.31
C ARG A 58 -13.06 6.82 10.47
N PRO A 59 -13.96 6.72 9.48
CA PRO A 59 -13.88 5.68 8.48
C PRO A 59 -12.47 5.64 7.86
N LEU A 60 -11.93 4.44 7.71
CA LEU A 60 -10.64 4.22 7.05
C LEU A 60 -10.72 4.78 5.63
N THR A 61 -9.93 5.82 5.35
CA THR A 61 -9.70 6.34 4.00
C THR A 61 -8.29 5.94 3.63
N SER A 62 -8.17 4.75 3.05
CA SER A 62 -6.92 4.27 2.49
C SER A 62 -6.82 4.73 1.04
N HIS A 63 -5.65 5.22 0.65
CA HIS A 63 -5.34 5.49 -0.74
C HIS A 63 -4.76 4.23 -1.36
N LYS A 64 -5.55 3.59 -2.24
CA LYS A 64 -5.09 2.47 -3.05
C LYS A 64 -4.06 2.97 -4.07
N LEU A 65 -2.91 2.30 -4.09
CA LEU A 65 -1.83 2.48 -5.03
C LEU A 65 -1.82 1.26 -5.95
N VAL A 66 -1.68 1.53 -7.25
CA VAL A 66 -1.52 0.54 -8.29
C VAL A 66 -0.39 0.98 -9.23
N ALA A 67 0.28 0.03 -9.87
CA ALA A 67 1.20 0.33 -10.96
C ALA A 67 0.40 0.81 -12.18
N ALA A 68 0.78 1.94 -12.79
CA ALA A 68 0.08 2.50 -13.95
C ALA A 68 0.17 1.60 -15.20
N ASP A 69 1.23 0.81 -15.29
CA ASP A 69 1.54 -0.19 -16.31
C ASP A 69 1.42 -1.63 -15.78
N GLY A 70 0.84 -1.80 -14.59
CA GLY A 70 0.68 -3.11 -13.96
C GLY A 70 -0.23 -4.04 -14.75
N ASN A 71 0.17 -5.31 -14.84
CA ASN A 71 -0.56 -6.39 -15.46
C ASN A 71 -0.86 -7.50 -14.43
N ASN A 72 -1.80 -8.39 -14.77
CA ASN A 72 -2.11 -9.55 -13.95
C ASN A 72 -0.86 -10.41 -13.72
N GLY A 73 -0.56 -10.70 -12.46
CA GLY A 73 0.56 -11.55 -12.05
C GLY A 73 1.82 -10.78 -11.65
N ASP A 74 1.87 -9.46 -11.83
CA ASP A 74 3.03 -8.63 -11.48
C ASP A 74 3.32 -8.61 -9.97
N ASN A 75 2.30 -8.94 -9.16
CA ASN A 75 2.31 -8.96 -7.69
C ASN A 75 2.82 -7.65 -7.08
N PHE A 76 2.33 -6.51 -7.58
CA PHE A 76 2.58 -5.20 -6.99
C PHE A 76 2.13 -5.18 -5.52
N GLY A 77 2.96 -4.65 -4.61
CA GLY A 77 2.64 -4.65 -3.18
C GLY A 77 3.18 -5.86 -2.42
N ILE A 78 3.89 -6.77 -3.08
CA ILE A 78 4.56 -7.89 -2.37
C ILE A 78 5.63 -7.39 -1.38
N SER A 79 6.23 -6.22 -1.66
CA SER A 79 7.16 -5.53 -0.78
C SER A 79 6.86 -4.04 -0.78
N VAL A 80 6.95 -3.42 0.41
CA VAL A 80 6.71 -1.99 0.60
C VAL A 80 7.74 -1.39 1.56
N SER A 81 8.06 -0.12 1.39
CA SER A 81 8.84 0.68 2.33
C SER A 81 8.40 2.14 2.28
N ILE A 82 8.50 2.86 3.39
CA ILE A 82 8.24 4.30 3.44
C ILE A 82 9.26 5.02 4.31
N SER A 83 9.64 6.23 3.87
CA SER A 83 10.42 7.18 4.66
C SER A 83 9.93 8.59 4.39
N GLY A 84 9.42 9.26 5.44
CA GLY A 84 8.79 10.57 5.32
C GLY A 84 7.62 10.52 4.33
N ALA A 85 7.71 11.33 3.27
CA ALA A 85 6.69 11.45 2.23
C ALA A 85 6.89 10.51 1.03
N THR A 86 7.92 9.65 1.04
CA THR A 86 8.26 8.77 -0.09
C THR A 86 8.02 7.31 0.27
N ALA A 87 7.17 6.64 -0.52
CA ALA A 87 6.92 5.21 -0.45
C ALA A 87 7.47 4.50 -1.69
N ILE A 88 7.96 3.27 -1.52
CA ILE A 88 8.39 2.39 -2.59
C ILE A 88 7.58 1.10 -2.51
N VAL A 89 7.07 0.65 -3.67
CA VAL A 89 6.31 -0.59 -3.79
C VAL A 89 6.92 -1.47 -4.87
N GLY A 90 7.23 -2.73 -4.53
CA GLY A 90 7.80 -3.70 -5.46
C GLY A 90 6.74 -4.49 -6.23
N ALA A 91 7.04 -4.82 -7.49
CA ALA A 91 6.33 -5.76 -8.35
C ALA A 91 7.36 -6.68 -9.04
N PRO A 92 7.83 -7.75 -8.38
CA PRO A 92 8.98 -8.54 -8.83
C PRO A 92 8.68 -9.38 -10.08
N TYR A 93 7.41 -9.55 -10.44
CA TYR A 93 7.01 -10.29 -11.63
C TYR A 93 6.53 -9.38 -12.76
N HIS A 94 6.70 -8.06 -12.61
CA HIS A 94 6.54 -7.15 -13.76
C HIS A 94 7.64 -7.42 -14.79
N ASP A 95 7.28 -7.45 -16.07
CA ASP A 95 8.11 -8.01 -17.14
C ASP A 95 8.58 -7.01 -18.22
N PRO A 96 9.00 -5.76 -17.89
CA PRO A 96 9.33 -4.76 -18.91
C PRO A 96 10.55 -5.14 -19.76
N ARG A 97 11.39 -6.08 -19.30
CA ARG A 97 12.61 -6.55 -20.01
C ARG A 97 12.78 -8.07 -20.00
N GLY A 98 11.69 -8.81 -19.89
CA GLY A 98 11.71 -10.28 -19.81
C GLY A 98 11.07 -10.80 -18.52
N SER A 99 10.80 -12.10 -18.49
CA SER A 99 10.03 -12.72 -17.41
C SER A 99 10.73 -12.61 -16.06
N GLY A 100 10.00 -12.13 -15.05
CA GLY A 100 10.46 -11.83 -13.70
C GLY A 100 11.48 -10.70 -13.61
N SER A 101 11.58 -9.82 -14.61
CA SER A 101 12.61 -8.75 -14.59
C SER A 101 12.40 -7.73 -13.46
N GLY A 102 11.17 -7.63 -12.97
CA GLY A 102 10.76 -6.85 -11.83
C GLY A 102 10.66 -5.35 -12.09
N SER A 103 9.91 -4.68 -11.24
CA SER A 103 9.86 -3.22 -11.16
C SER A 103 9.63 -2.75 -9.74
N ALA A 104 9.98 -1.49 -9.47
CA ALA A 104 9.70 -0.82 -8.22
C ALA A 104 9.17 0.58 -8.52
N TYR A 105 8.12 0.97 -7.80
CA TYR A 105 7.38 2.19 -8.06
C TYR A 105 7.52 3.12 -6.86
N ILE A 106 7.86 4.37 -7.13
CA ILE A 106 8.01 5.40 -6.12
C ILE A 106 6.74 6.25 -6.10
N PHE A 107 6.15 6.39 -4.93
CA PHE A 107 5.02 7.28 -4.68
C PHE A 107 5.43 8.36 -3.70
N THR A 108 5.12 9.61 -4.03
CA THR A 108 5.35 10.76 -3.16
C THR A 108 4.01 11.36 -2.76
N ALA A 109 3.82 11.67 -1.48
CA ALA A 109 2.71 12.51 -1.07
C ALA A 109 2.88 13.87 -1.77
N ALA A 110 1.92 14.25 -2.63
CA ALA A 110 1.88 15.61 -3.14
C ALA A 110 1.69 16.54 -1.94
N ASP A 111 2.45 17.63 -1.89
CA ASP A 111 2.15 18.69 -0.92
C ASP A 111 0.67 19.06 -1.09
N ALA A 112 -0.08 19.07 0.02
CA ALA A 112 -1.48 19.49 0.06
C ALA A 112 -1.71 20.94 -0.41
N ALA A 113 -0.66 21.63 -0.88
CA ALA A 113 -0.68 22.97 -1.43
C ALA A 113 -1.16 23.06 -2.90
N ASN A 114 -1.39 21.93 -3.60
CA ASN A 114 -1.79 21.95 -5.02
C ASN A 114 -3.16 21.31 -5.32
N LEU A 115 -3.99 21.09 -4.31
CA LEU A 115 -5.42 20.83 -4.53
C LEU A 115 -6.18 22.12 -4.22
N GLY A 116 -6.12 23.05 -5.18
CA GLY A 116 -6.97 24.25 -5.22
C GLY A 116 -8.38 23.93 -5.71
#